data_AF-A0A1J8Q4L8-F1
#
_entry.id   AF-A0A1J8Q4L8-F1
#
_cell.length_a   1.000
_cell.length_b   1.000
_cell.length_c   1.000
_cell.angle_alpha   90.00
_cell.angle_beta   90.00
_cell.angle_gamma   90.00
#
_symmetry.space_group_name_H-M   'P 1'
#
loop_
_entity.id
_entity.type
_entity.pdbx_description
1 polymer ?
#
loop_
_entity_poly.entity_id
_entity_poly.type
_entity_poly.pdbx_seq_one_letter_code
_entity_poly.pdbx_strand_id
1 'polypeptide(L)'
;MPEKKAVTSPSEDIVDLDLPLEEFSGTYTDPGYGTFTFCSPSSSSSYCQQVITNFTAVDSVHPSAPSSLQLLAAWPRIGSSHIRAVHQSRNKFLLLFTALFPEGYGHDSTPFETAEIGTPGATAEFVVEDGKVVGFGLFGLVDQVTERERTKMTVKDRADAWFDKV
;
A
#
# COMPACT_ATOMS: atom_id res chain seq x y z
N MET A 1 7.55 44.76 -28.92
CA MET A 1 7.11 44.20 -27.62
C MET A 1 6.88 42.71 -27.85
N PRO A 2 7.66 41.82 -27.23
CA PRO A 2 7.62 40.39 -27.54
C PRO A 2 6.46 39.69 -26.84
N GLU A 3 5.81 38.77 -27.57
CA GLU A 3 4.76 37.87 -27.07
C GLU A 3 5.30 37.03 -25.90
N LYS A 4 4.58 37.07 -24.77
CA LYS A 4 4.79 36.13 -23.67
C LYS A 4 4.30 34.77 -24.12
N LYS A 5 5.25 33.93 -24.53
CA LYS A 5 5.08 32.48 -24.69
C LYS A 5 4.58 31.92 -23.36
N ALA A 6 3.39 31.34 -23.37
CA ALA A 6 2.85 30.64 -22.22
C ALA A 6 3.84 29.54 -21.81
N VAL A 7 4.29 29.59 -20.57
CA VAL A 7 5.11 28.56 -19.94
C VAL A 7 4.18 27.38 -19.70
N THR A 8 4.30 26.36 -20.53
CA THR A 8 3.69 25.04 -20.30
C THR A 8 4.21 24.50 -18.97
N SER A 9 3.28 24.22 -18.05
CA SER A 9 3.56 23.60 -16.76
C SER A 9 4.33 22.28 -16.94
N PRO A 10 5.37 21.98 -16.14
CA PRO A 10 6.07 20.72 -16.26
C PRO A 10 5.28 19.59 -15.59
N SER A 11 4.93 18.60 -16.44
CA SER A 11 4.82 17.16 -16.20
C SER A 11 4.19 16.68 -14.88
N GLU A 12 2.96 16.19 -14.99
CA GLU A 12 2.51 15.06 -14.18
C GLU A 12 3.57 13.95 -14.33
N ASP A 13 4.18 13.53 -13.21
CA ASP A 13 4.99 12.32 -13.18
C ASP A 13 4.19 11.21 -13.85
N ILE A 14 4.72 10.62 -14.92
CA ILE A 14 4.06 9.50 -15.61
C ILE A 14 4.15 8.32 -14.65
N VAL A 15 3.16 8.22 -13.77
CA VAL A 15 2.97 7.09 -12.88
C VAL A 15 2.68 5.89 -13.76
N ASP A 16 3.62 4.94 -13.78
CA ASP A 16 3.48 3.66 -14.46
C ASP A 16 2.54 2.75 -13.64
N LEU A 17 1.23 3.01 -13.73
CA LEU A 17 0.15 2.17 -13.20
C LEU A 17 -0.78 1.82 -14.37
N ASP A 18 -1.23 0.57 -14.44
CA ASP A 18 -2.14 0.14 -15.52
C ASP A 18 -3.53 0.78 -15.41
N LEU A 19 -3.92 1.16 -14.20
CA LEU A 19 -5.21 1.80 -13.86
C LEU A 19 -4.98 2.97 -12.87
N PRO A 20 -5.95 3.88 -12.69
CA PRO A 20 -5.90 4.86 -11.59
C PRO A 20 -5.74 4.17 -10.22
N LEU A 21 -5.03 4.79 -9.27
CA LEU A 21 -4.76 4.24 -7.95
C LEU A 21 -6.05 3.80 -7.21
N GLU A 22 -7.14 4.54 -7.43
CA GLU A 22 -8.47 4.28 -6.92
C GLU A 22 -8.98 2.87 -7.25
N GLU A 23 -8.65 2.35 -8.44
CA GLU A 23 -9.07 1.01 -8.86
C GLU A 23 -8.35 -0.10 -8.08
N PHE A 24 -7.25 0.21 -7.40
CA PHE A 24 -6.54 -0.71 -6.51
C PHE A 24 -7.06 -0.61 -5.06
N SER A 25 -7.84 0.41 -4.72
CA SER A 25 -8.56 0.47 -3.44
C SER A 25 -9.70 -0.55 -3.38
N GLY A 26 -10.15 -0.89 -2.18
CA GLY A 26 -11.23 -1.86 -1.97
C GLY A 26 -10.87 -2.92 -0.92
N THR A 27 -11.79 -3.87 -0.75
CA THR A 27 -11.66 -4.95 0.24
C THR A 27 -10.99 -6.15 -0.37
N TYR A 28 -10.03 -6.72 0.35
CA TYR A 28 -9.24 -7.86 -0.07
C TYR A 28 -9.29 -8.93 1.02
N THR A 29 -9.41 -10.19 0.62
CA THR A 29 -9.56 -11.31 1.56
C THR A 29 -8.69 -12.50 1.18
N ASP A 30 -8.06 -13.10 2.19
CA ASP A 30 -7.43 -14.41 2.12
C ASP A 30 -7.88 -15.22 3.35
N PRO A 31 -8.22 -16.52 3.22
CA PRO A 31 -8.71 -17.32 4.35
C PRO A 31 -7.72 -17.49 5.52
N GLY A 32 -6.41 -17.47 5.25
CA GLY A 32 -5.36 -17.61 6.25
C GLY A 32 -4.95 -16.29 6.90
N TYR A 33 -5.00 -15.20 6.13
CA TYR A 33 -4.53 -13.87 6.55
C TYR A 33 -5.66 -12.89 6.90
N GLY A 34 -6.90 -13.24 6.57
CA GLY A 34 -8.10 -12.46 6.87
C GLY A 34 -8.42 -11.40 5.83
N THR A 35 -9.26 -10.46 6.23
CA THR A 35 -9.83 -9.42 5.35
C THR A 35 -9.41 -8.04 5.82
N PHE A 36 -9.09 -7.16 4.88
CA PHE A 36 -8.88 -5.74 5.13
C PHE A 36 -9.25 -4.91 3.90
N THR A 37 -9.37 -3.60 4.09
CA THR A 37 -9.74 -2.67 3.02
C THR A 37 -8.63 -1.65 2.82
N PHE A 38 -8.12 -1.60 1.59
CA PHE A 38 -7.21 -0.55 1.13
C PHE A 38 -7.99 0.71 0.77
N CYS A 39 -7.47 1.84 1.23
CA CYS A 39 -8.00 3.17 1.03
C CYS A 39 -7.04 3.99 0.16
N SER A 40 -7.57 4.58 -0.91
CA SER A 40 -6.89 5.63 -1.67
C SER A 40 -6.97 6.97 -0.93
N PRO A 41 -6.13 7.97 -1.27
CA PRO A 41 -6.25 9.33 -0.73
C PRO A 41 -7.62 9.99 -0.98
N SER A 42 -8.29 9.58 -2.07
CA SER A 42 -9.61 10.05 -2.49
C SER A 42 -10.78 9.28 -1.84
N SER A 43 -10.50 8.25 -1.05
CA SER A 43 -11.53 7.41 -0.40
C SER A 43 -12.29 8.19 0.68
N SER A 44 -13.62 8.13 0.64
CA SER A 44 -14.51 8.96 1.47
C SER A 44 -15.33 8.17 2.51
N SER A 45 -15.15 6.86 2.59
CA SER A 45 -15.84 6.04 3.61
C SER A 45 -15.36 6.42 5.02
N SER A 46 -16.23 6.28 6.02
CA SER A 46 -15.85 6.57 7.42
C SER A 46 -14.65 5.75 7.89
N TYR A 47 -14.54 4.48 7.45
CA TYR A 47 -13.37 3.65 7.71
C TYR A 47 -12.10 4.24 7.08
N CYS A 48 -12.16 4.61 5.80
CA CYS A 48 -10.98 5.14 5.12
C CYS A 48 -10.54 6.50 5.66
N GLN A 49 -11.50 7.36 6.00
CA GLN A 49 -11.20 8.63 6.66
C GLN A 49 -10.44 8.40 7.97
N GLN A 50 -10.88 7.43 8.79
CA GLN A 50 -10.19 7.11 10.03
C GLN A 50 -8.76 6.58 9.80
N VAL A 51 -8.57 5.66 8.84
CA VAL A 51 -7.24 5.15 8.47
C VAL A 51 -6.32 6.28 8.01
N ILE A 52 -6.82 7.14 7.11
CA ILE A 52 -6.07 8.29 6.59
C ILE A 52 -5.71 9.26 7.73
N THR A 53 -6.64 9.55 8.63
CA THR A 53 -6.38 10.40 9.80
C THR A 53 -5.29 9.81 10.71
N ASN A 54 -5.31 8.50 10.98
CA ASN A 54 -4.30 7.85 11.81
C ASN A 54 -2.90 7.99 11.20
N PHE A 55 -2.76 7.74 9.90
CA PHE A 55 -1.50 7.93 9.18
C PHE A 55 -1.07 9.39 9.17
N THR A 56 -2.00 10.32 8.91
CA THR A 56 -1.73 11.77 8.90
C THR A 56 -1.21 12.27 10.25
N ALA A 57 -1.78 11.78 11.36
CA ALA A 57 -1.35 12.16 12.70
C ALA A 57 0.13 11.82 12.94
N VAL A 58 0.54 10.61 12.56
CA VAL A 58 1.93 10.16 12.69
C VAL A 58 2.86 10.88 11.69
N ASP A 59 2.45 10.97 10.42
CA ASP A 59 3.23 11.59 9.34
C ASP A 59 3.47 13.09 9.58
N SER A 60 2.56 13.77 10.30
CA SER A 60 2.71 15.18 10.67
C SER A 60 3.90 15.44 11.60
N VAL A 61 4.32 14.42 12.36
CA VAL A 61 5.43 14.47 13.31
C VAL A 61 6.71 13.89 12.70
N HIS A 62 6.58 12.98 11.73
CA HIS A 62 7.70 12.27 11.13
C HIS A 62 7.88 12.59 9.64
N PRO A 63 8.91 13.36 9.24
CA PRO A 63 9.10 13.80 7.86
C PRO A 63 9.58 12.69 6.90
N SER A 64 9.65 11.43 7.33
CA SER A 64 10.11 10.29 6.54
C SER A 64 8.97 9.55 5.82
N ALA A 65 7.75 10.08 5.81
CA ALA A 65 6.64 9.49 5.08
C ALA A 65 6.98 9.35 3.59
N PRO A 66 6.69 8.21 2.94
CA PRO A 66 6.92 8.04 1.51
C PRO A 66 6.13 9.09 0.70
N SER A 67 6.79 9.75 -0.24
CA SER A 67 6.14 10.74 -1.12
C SER A 67 5.44 10.14 -2.34
N SER A 68 5.60 8.82 -2.55
CA SER A 68 4.99 8.09 -3.67
C SER A 68 3.51 7.81 -3.43
N LEU A 69 2.78 7.48 -4.51
CA LEU A 69 1.40 7.01 -4.41
C LEU A 69 1.29 5.82 -3.46
N GLN A 70 0.29 5.82 -2.60
CA GLN A 70 0.10 4.77 -1.62
C GLN A 70 -1.36 4.46 -1.35
N LEU A 71 -1.63 3.20 -1.02
CA LEU A 71 -2.87 2.77 -0.40
C LEU A 71 -2.62 2.51 1.08
N LEU A 72 -3.60 2.84 1.90
CA LEU A 72 -3.52 2.71 3.36
C LEU A 72 -4.58 1.75 3.85
N ALA A 73 -4.28 0.93 4.85
CA ALA A 73 -5.26 0.04 5.46
C ALA A 73 -5.01 -0.10 6.97
N ALA A 74 -6.07 -0.28 7.75
CA ALA A 74 -5.95 -0.91 9.06
C ALA A 74 -5.97 -2.44 8.88
N TRP A 75 -5.03 -3.11 9.54
CA TRP A 75 -4.95 -4.57 9.53
C TRP A 75 -4.30 -5.07 10.83
N PRO A 76 -5.09 -5.30 11.90
CA PRO A 76 -4.59 -5.73 13.20
C PRO A 76 -4.27 -7.24 13.21
N ARG A 77 -3.27 -7.61 12.40
CA ARG A 77 -2.80 -8.98 12.11
C ARG A 77 -1.30 -8.95 11.80
N ILE A 78 -0.65 -10.12 11.76
CA ILE A 78 0.78 -10.30 11.41
C ILE A 78 1.70 -9.21 12.01
N GLY A 79 1.73 -9.11 13.34
CA GLY A 79 2.62 -8.14 14.02
C GLY A 79 2.38 -6.66 13.67
N SER A 80 1.28 -6.35 12.99
CA SER A 80 0.96 -5.04 12.44
C SER A 80 -0.38 -4.53 12.96
N SER A 81 -0.56 -3.23 12.88
CA SER A 81 -1.86 -2.57 13.05
C SER A 81 -2.37 -1.98 11.75
N HIS A 82 -1.47 -1.59 10.84
CA HIS A 82 -1.78 -0.93 9.59
C HIS A 82 -0.77 -1.31 8.49
N ILE A 83 -1.16 -1.07 7.24
CA ILE A 83 -0.32 -1.34 6.07
C ILE A 83 -0.22 -0.05 5.26
N ARG A 84 1.01 0.29 4.82
CA ARG A 84 1.22 1.18 3.67
C ARG A 84 1.57 0.32 2.46
N ALA A 85 0.78 0.40 1.39
CA ALA A 85 1.16 -0.15 0.10
C ALA A 85 1.70 0.99 -0.75
N VAL A 86 3.02 1.09 -0.86
CA VAL A 86 3.71 2.18 -1.59
C VAL A 86 3.99 1.73 -3.01
N HIS A 87 3.51 2.47 -4.00
CA HIS A 87 3.72 2.15 -5.42
C HIS A 87 5.22 2.10 -5.75
N GLN A 88 5.63 1.07 -6.48
CA GLN A 88 7.00 0.92 -6.97
C GLN A 88 7.08 1.01 -8.50
N SER A 89 6.35 0.14 -9.19
CA SER A 89 6.34 0.06 -10.66
C SER A 89 5.17 -0.78 -11.15
N ARG A 90 4.55 -0.40 -12.27
CA ARG A 90 3.32 -1.04 -12.77
C ARG A 90 2.33 -1.28 -11.63
N ASN A 91 1.80 -2.50 -11.54
CA ASN A 91 0.87 -2.92 -10.50
C ASN A 91 1.58 -3.51 -9.25
N LYS A 92 2.83 -3.11 -8.98
CA LYS A 92 3.61 -3.58 -7.83
C LYS A 92 3.74 -2.51 -6.77
N PHE A 93 3.50 -2.93 -5.53
CA PHE A 93 3.56 -2.10 -4.35
C PHE A 93 4.42 -2.76 -3.28
N LEU A 94 5.23 -1.96 -2.59
CA LEU A 94 5.90 -2.37 -1.37
C LEU A 94 4.90 -2.27 -0.22
N LEU A 95 4.66 -3.38 0.47
CA LEU A 95 3.90 -3.42 1.70
C LEU A 95 4.81 -3.17 2.89
N LEU A 96 4.57 -2.07 3.58
CA LEU A 96 5.18 -1.73 4.86
C LEU A 96 4.15 -2.06 5.95
N PHE A 97 4.46 -3.08 6.75
CA PHE A 97 3.69 -3.44 7.94
C PHE A 97 4.15 -2.60 9.12
N THR A 98 3.21 -1.92 9.78
CA THR A 98 3.52 -0.93 10.81
C THR A 98 2.51 -0.94 11.96
N ALA A 99 3.00 -0.62 13.15
CA ALA A 99 2.21 -0.34 14.33
C ALA A 99 2.09 1.18 14.50
N LEU A 100 0.87 1.72 14.38
CA LEU A 100 0.62 3.15 14.57
C LEU A 100 0.14 3.40 15.99
N PHE A 101 0.62 4.50 16.56
CA PHE A 101 0.17 5.06 17.82
C PHE A 101 -0.26 6.52 17.58
N PRO A 102 -1.44 6.76 16.99
CA PRO A 102 -1.88 8.11 16.61
C PRO A 102 -2.06 9.05 17.80
N GLU A 103 -2.25 8.52 19.00
CA GLU A 103 -2.39 9.27 20.26
C GLU A 103 -1.13 9.19 21.13
N GLY A 104 -0.02 8.67 20.58
CA GLY A 104 1.21 8.39 21.32
C GLY A 104 1.03 7.35 22.43
N TYR A 105 1.98 7.32 23.37
CA TYR A 105 1.93 6.42 24.53
C TYR A 105 2.85 6.89 25.67
N GLY A 106 2.37 6.82 26.91
CA GLY A 106 3.14 7.16 28.11
C GLY A 106 3.02 8.63 28.50
N HIS A 107 4.10 9.20 29.07
CA HIS A 107 4.10 10.61 29.49
C HIS A 107 4.13 11.57 28.31
N ASP A 108 4.85 11.19 27.25
CA ASP A 108 4.84 11.87 25.97
C ASP A 108 3.78 11.21 25.07
N SER A 109 2.70 11.93 24.79
CA SER A 109 1.62 11.47 23.92
C SER A 109 1.83 11.89 22.46
N THR A 110 3.07 12.21 22.08
CA THR A 110 3.40 12.51 20.68
C THR A 110 3.13 11.27 19.80
N PRO A 111 2.40 11.42 18.69
CA PRO A 111 2.13 10.32 17.77
C PRO A 111 3.42 9.70 17.21
N PHE A 112 3.44 8.38 17.06
CA PHE A 112 4.57 7.66 16.45
C PHE A 112 4.13 6.40 15.73
N GLU A 113 5.00 5.88 14.86
CA GLU A 113 4.87 4.55 14.28
C GLU A 113 6.09 3.69 14.62
N THR A 114 5.88 2.38 14.66
CA THR A 114 6.95 1.38 14.78
C THR A 114 6.83 0.40 13.62
N ALA A 115 7.92 0.15 12.92
CA ALA A 115 8.04 -0.93 11.96
C ALA A 115 8.86 -2.07 12.58
N GLU A 116 8.60 -3.31 12.14
CA GLU A 116 9.44 -4.44 12.53
C GLU A 116 10.85 -4.26 11.96
N ILE A 117 11.86 -4.29 12.84
CA ILE A 117 13.25 -4.09 12.45
C ILE A 117 13.78 -5.37 11.82
N GLY A 118 14.31 -5.29 10.60
CA GLY A 118 15.05 -6.38 9.95
C GLY A 118 14.23 -7.23 8.97
N THR A 119 12.91 -7.04 8.91
CA THR A 119 12.07 -7.70 7.90
C THR A 119 12.01 -6.82 6.65
N PRO A 120 12.56 -7.23 5.48
CA PRO A 120 12.32 -6.51 4.25
C PRO A 120 10.81 -6.49 3.97
N GLY A 121 10.25 -5.34 3.61
CA GLY A 121 8.82 -5.22 3.30
C GLY A 121 8.38 -6.25 2.26
N ALA A 122 7.14 -6.72 2.35
CA ALA A 122 6.61 -7.67 1.38
C ALA A 122 6.23 -6.96 0.08
N THR A 123 6.17 -7.68 -1.03
CA THR A 123 5.67 -7.11 -2.30
C THR A 123 4.24 -7.56 -2.55
N ALA A 124 3.36 -6.60 -2.84
CA ALA A 124 2.04 -6.87 -3.41
C ALA A 124 2.10 -6.66 -4.92
N GLU A 125 1.70 -7.66 -5.69
CA GLU A 125 1.55 -7.56 -7.14
C GLU A 125 0.09 -7.78 -7.51
N PHE A 126 -0.57 -6.69 -7.92
CA PHE A 126 -1.98 -6.70 -8.30
C PHE A 126 -2.17 -7.23 -9.71
N VAL A 127 -3.24 -8.00 -9.90
CA VAL A 127 -3.63 -8.55 -11.20
C VAL A 127 -4.83 -7.78 -11.72
N VAL A 128 -4.72 -7.32 -12.96
CA VAL A 128 -5.79 -6.64 -13.69
C VAL A 128 -6.28 -7.58 -14.80
N GLU A 129 -7.57 -7.90 -14.79
CA GLU A 129 -8.25 -8.68 -15.83
C GLU A 129 -9.45 -7.87 -16.33
N ASP A 130 -9.61 -7.77 -17.66
CA ASP A 130 -10.70 -7.00 -18.29
C ASP A 130 -10.87 -5.57 -17.75
N GLY A 131 -9.75 -4.91 -17.44
CA GLY A 131 -9.71 -3.55 -16.91
C GLY A 131 -10.11 -3.42 -15.44
N LYS A 132 -10.12 -4.51 -14.68
CA LYS A 132 -10.48 -4.54 -13.26
C LYS A 132 -9.43 -5.27 -12.44
N VAL A 133 -9.13 -4.74 -11.26
CA VAL A 133 -8.29 -5.43 -10.28
C VAL A 133 -9.08 -6.62 -9.72
N VAL A 134 -8.57 -7.84 -9.90
CA VAL A 134 -9.21 -9.07 -9.39
C VAL A 134 -8.65 -9.53 -8.04
N GLY A 135 -7.47 -9.05 -7.68
CA GLY A 135 -6.77 -9.41 -6.45
C GLY A 135 -5.29 -9.09 -6.54
N PHE A 136 -4.53 -9.52 -5.53
CA PHE A 136 -3.08 -9.42 -5.55
C PHE A 136 -2.40 -10.63 -4.92
N GLY A 137 -1.20 -10.92 -5.42
CA GLY A 137 -0.28 -11.87 -4.79
C GLY A 137 0.63 -11.15 -3.80
N LEU A 138 0.81 -11.74 -2.63
CA LEU A 138 1.79 -11.34 -1.63
C LEU A 138 3.07 -12.16 -1.79
N PHE A 139 4.23 -11.51 -1.79
CA PHE A 139 5.54 -12.12 -2.01
C PHE A 139 6.57 -11.65 -0.98
N GLY A 140 7.59 -12.47 -0.77
CA GLY A 140 8.74 -12.12 0.07
C GLY A 140 8.44 -12.26 1.56
N LEU A 141 7.50 -13.13 1.95
CA LEU A 141 7.29 -13.49 3.36
C LEU A 141 8.38 -14.44 3.88
N VAL A 142 9.23 -14.95 2.99
CA VAL A 142 10.38 -15.79 3.29
C VAL A 142 11.64 -15.21 2.62
N ASP A 143 12.77 -15.28 3.32
CA ASP A 143 14.06 -14.68 2.89
C ASP A 143 14.67 -15.30 1.61
N GLN A 144 13.99 -16.25 0.97
CA GLN A 144 14.47 -16.98 -0.19
C GLN A 144 13.41 -17.06 -1.27
N VAL A 145 13.83 -16.96 -2.53
CA VAL A 145 12.97 -17.23 -3.68
C VAL A 145 12.40 -18.65 -3.55
N THR A 146 11.08 -18.76 -3.46
CA THR A 146 10.40 -20.05 -3.29
C THR A 146 10.41 -20.85 -4.60
N GLU A 147 10.26 -22.17 -4.50
CA GLU A 147 10.10 -23.01 -5.71
C GLU A 147 8.85 -22.63 -6.52
N ARG A 148 7.82 -22.06 -5.86
CA ARG A 148 6.64 -21.54 -6.55
C ARG A 148 6.99 -20.34 -7.42
N GLU A 149 7.75 -19.39 -6.88
CA GLU A 149 8.26 -18.25 -7.64
C GLU A 149 9.12 -18.66 -8.84
N ARG A 150 9.88 -19.76 -8.74
CA ARG A 150 10.73 -20.25 -9.84
C ARG A 150 9.96 -20.97 -10.95
N THR A 151 8.91 -21.70 -10.60
CA THR A 151 8.32 -22.71 -11.51
C THR A 151 6.95 -22.35 -12.05
N LYS A 152 6.25 -21.39 -11.43
CA LYS A 152 4.88 -21.01 -11.79
C LYS A 152 4.85 -19.78 -12.69
N MET A 153 3.83 -19.71 -13.54
CA MET A 153 3.71 -18.66 -14.55
C MET A 153 2.79 -17.51 -14.12
N THR A 154 1.70 -17.79 -13.40
CA THR A 154 0.73 -16.75 -13.01
C THR A 154 1.08 -16.15 -11.66
N VAL A 155 0.78 -14.87 -11.44
CA VAL A 155 0.99 -14.17 -10.15
C VAL A 155 0.36 -14.96 -9.00
N LYS A 156 -0.88 -15.42 -9.18
CA LYS A 156 -1.62 -16.19 -8.17
C LYS A 156 -0.91 -17.49 -7.79
N ASP A 157 -0.36 -18.22 -8.75
CA ASP A 157 0.30 -19.51 -8.49
C ASP A 157 1.66 -19.36 -7.81
N ARG A 158 2.38 -18.26 -8.06
CA ARG A 158 3.70 -18.01 -7.43
C ARG A 158 3.61 -17.35 -6.05
N ALA A 159 2.49 -16.71 -5.71
CA ALA A 159 2.38 -15.93 -4.49
C ALA A 159 2.49 -16.80 -3.23
N ASP A 160 3.04 -16.21 -2.16
CA ASP A 160 3.04 -16.80 -0.81
C ASP A 160 1.61 -16.84 -0.26
N ALA A 161 0.83 -15.79 -0.57
CA ALA A 161 -0.60 -15.68 -0.28
C ALA A 161 -1.33 -14.96 -1.42
N TRP A 162 -2.58 -15.32 -1.67
CA TRP A 162 -3.41 -14.66 -2.68
C TRP A 162 -4.61 -14.01 -2.02
N PHE A 163 -4.76 -12.71 -2.21
CA PHE A 163 -5.92 -11.98 -1.73
C PHE A 163 -6.88 -11.70 -2.88
N ASP A 164 -8.08 -12.25 -2.80
CA ASP A 164 -9.16 -11.94 -3.74
C ASP A 164 -9.74 -10.56 -3.43
N LYS A 165 -10.00 -9.76 -4.46
CA LYS A 165 -10.76 -8.51 -4.31
C LYS A 165 -12.25 -8.83 -4.21
N VAL A 166 -12.94 -8.23 -3.25
CA VAL A 166 -14.38 -8.44 -2.95
C VAL A 166 -15.23 -7.25 -3.36
#